data_AF-M1ARX3-F1
#
_entry.id   AF-M1ARX3-F1
#
_cell.length_a   1.000
_cell.length_b   1.000
_cell.length_c   1.000
_cell.angle_alpha   90.00
_cell.angle_beta   90.00
_cell.angle_gamma   90.00
#
_symmetry.space_group_name_H-M   'P 1'
#
loop_
_entity.id
_entity.type
_entity.pdbx_description
1 polymer ?
#
loop_
_entity_poly.entity_id
_entity_poly.type
_entity_poly.pdbx_seq_one_letter_code
_entity_poly.pdbx_strand_id
1 'polypeptide(L)'
;MVGTNLKAETMKLMDERTNTETEMDVIIQRLCQPGGPGLSGNLVDSEGFPRTDIDIPTVRADRRRLAELRNDHKIITEKIDQNIQVLHSARLASTPSVKDSGT
;
A
#
# COMPACT_ATOMS: atom_id res chain seq x y z
N MET A 1 -14.12 22.58 -12.61
CA MET A 1 -12.70 22.49 -12.19
C MET A 1 -12.42 21.47 -11.09
N VAL A 2 -13.41 21.07 -10.25
CA VAL A 2 -13.17 20.15 -9.12
C VAL A 2 -12.91 18.69 -9.55
N GLY A 3 -13.67 18.15 -10.51
CA GLY A 3 -13.51 16.75 -10.95
C GLY A 3 -12.20 16.43 -11.67
N THR A 4 -11.60 17.40 -12.38
CA THR A 4 -10.31 17.22 -13.05
C THR A 4 -9.15 17.12 -12.05
N ASN A 5 -9.24 17.87 -10.93
CA ASN A 5 -8.23 17.83 -9.88
C ASN A 5 -8.25 16.49 -9.14
N LEU A 6 -9.44 15.99 -8.81
CA LEU A 6 -9.59 14.73 -8.08
C LEU A 6 -9.12 13.52 -8.90
N LYS A 7 -9.33 13.53 -10.23
CA LYS A 7 -8.79 12.50 -11.12
C LYS A 7 -7.26 12.48 -11.10
N ALA A 8 -6.63 13.66 -11.20
CA ALA A 8 -5.17 13.78 -11.17
C ALA A 8 -4.59 13.32 -9.83
N GLU A 9 -5.21 13.71 -8.71
CA GLU A 9 -4.85 13.24 -7.37
C GLU A 9 -4.95 11.71 -7.26
N THR A 10 -6.03 11.12 -7.77
CA THR A 10 -6.23 9.66 -7.74
C THR A 10 -5.15 8.93 -8.52
N MET A 11 -4.77 9.43 -9.70
CA MET A 11 -3.68 8.85 -10.49
C MET A 11 -2.34 8.94 -9.74
N LYS A 12 -2.05 10.10 -9.13
CA LYS A 12 -0.84 10.26 -8.31
C LYS A 12 -0.79 9.27 -7.14
N LEU A 13 -1.91 9.07 -6.44
CA LEU A 13 -2.01 8.11 -5.34
C LEU A 13 -1.79 6.66 -5.82
N MET A 14 -2.24 6.31 -7.03
CA MET A 14 -1.96 4.99 -7.61
C MET A 14 -0.46 4.79 -7.85
N ASP A 15 0.24 5.81 -8.37
CA ASP A 15 1.69 5.76 -8.56
C ASP A 15 2.42 5.64 -7.20
N GLU A 16 2.01 6.42 -6.20
CA GLU A 16 2.53 6.34 -4.83
C GLU A 16 2.30 4.96 -4.19
N ARG A 17 1.13 4.35 -4.44
CA ARG A 17 0.83 2.98 -3.99
C ARG A 17 1.80 1.98 -4.61
N THR A 18 2.02 2.05 -5.92
CA THR A 18 2.95 1.15 -6.62
C THR A 18 4.40 1.32 -6.15
N ASN A 19 4.83 2.54 -5.85
CA ASN A 19 6.15 2.78 -5.26
C ASN A 19 6.26 2.15 -3.86
N THR A 20 5.21 2.29 -3.05
CA THR A 20 5.12 1.67 -1.72
C THR A 20 5.20 0.14 -1.82
N GLU A 21 4.44 -0.46 -2.73
CA GLU A 21 4.44 -1.91 -3.00
C GLU A 21 5.83 -2.40 -3.43
N THR A 22 6.50 -1.65 -4.31
CA THR A 22 7.86 -1.97 -4.76
C THR A 22 8.86 -1.96 -3.61
N GLU A 23 8.78 -0.98 -2.71
CA GLU A 23 9.64 -0.91 -1.52
C GLU A 23 9.35 -2.08 -0.56
N MET A 24 8.07 -2.42 -0.36
CA MET A 24 7.67 -3.58 0.44
C MET A 24 8.26 -4.87 -0.11
N ASP A 25 8.19 -5.09 -1.43
CA ASP A 25 8.72 -6.30 -2.08
C ASP A 25 10.22 -6.44 -1.91
N VAL A 26 10.99 -5.35 -2.02
CA VAL A 26 12.43 -5.34 -1.77
C VAL A 26 12.75 -5.77 -0.33
N ILE A 27 12.01 -5.24 0.64
CA ILE A 27 12.20 -5.58 2.06
C ILE A 27 11.81 -7.05 2.32
N ILE A 28 10.68 -7.49 1.77
CA ILE A 28 10.21 -8.88 1.90
C ILE A 28 11.24 -9.83 1.31
N GLN A 29 11.76 -9.53 0.11
CA GLN A 29 12.79 -10.33 -0.53
C GLN A 29 14.02 -10.45 0.36
N ARG A 30 14.51 -9.35 0.94
CA ARG A 30 15.67 -9.35 1.84
C ARG A 30 15.43 -10.19 3.09
N LEU A 31 14.27 -10.05 3.73
CA LEU A 31 13.91 -10.80 4.94
C LEU A 31 13.74 -12.31 4.68
N CYS A 32 13.24 -12.68 3.50
CA CYS A 32 12.88 -14.05 3.14
C CYS A 32 13.92 -14.76 2.26
N GLN A 33 15.15 -14.24 2.17
CA GLN A 33 16.25 -14.98 1.55
C GLN A 33 16.50 -16.31 2.28
N PRO A 34 17.07 -17.33 1.61
CA PRO A 34 17.46 -18.58 2.28
C PRO A 34 18.34 -18.30 3.52
N GLY A 35 17.96 -18.86 4.68
CA GLY A 35 18.61 -18.59 5.97
C GLY A 35 18.14 -17.31 6.68
N GLY A 36 17.39 -16.44 6.00
CA GLY A 36 16.80 -15.25 6.58
C GLY A 36 15.77 -15.55 7.66
N PRO A 37 15.53 -14.61 8.58
CA PRO A 37 14.58 -14.80 9.67
C PRO A 37 13.11 -14.61 9.22
N GLY A 38 12.86 -14.25 7.96
CA GLY A 38 11.53 -13.96 7.44
C GLY A 38 10.88 -12.77 8.14
N LEU A 39 9.56 -12.65 7.97
CA LEU A 39 8.79 -11.51 8.48
C LEU A 39 8.57 -11.55 10.00
N SER A 40 8.61 -12.74 10.60
CA SER A 40 8.28 -12.96 12.02
C SER A 40 9.14 -14.01 12.73
N GLY A 41 10.08 -14.66 12.04
CA GLY A 41 10.93 -15.69 12.65
C GLY A 41 11.86 -15.14 13.74
N ASN A 42 12.36 -16.08 14.56
CA ASN A 42 13.19 -15.79 15.72
C ASN A 42 14.54 -15.18 15.33
N LEU A 43 14.99 -14.23 16.16
CA LEU A 43 16.29 -13.55 16.04
C LEU A 43 17.32 -14.10 17.04
N VAL A 44 16.93 -15.11 17.79
CA VAL A 44 17.78 -15.86 18.72
C VAL A 44 17.86 -17.31 18.28
N ASP A 45 18.96 -17.96 18.63
CA ASP A 45 19.17 -19.38 18.41
C ASP A 45 18.45 -20.24 19.47
N SER A 46 18.67 -21.55 19.43
CA SER A 46 18.06 -22.51 20.37
C SER A 46 18.55 -22.37 21.81
N GLU A 47 19.72 -21.76 22.01
CA GLU A 47 20.32 -21.54 23.33
C GLU A 47 19.91 -20.18 23.92
N GLY A 48 19.23 -19.34 23.12
CA GLY A 48 18.74 -18.02 23.52
C GLY A 48 19.71 -16.89 23.25
N PHE A 49 20.79 -17.14 22.50
CA PHE A 49 21.74 -16.10 22.11
C PHE A 49 21.36 -15.45 20.78
N PRO A 50 21.77 -14.19 20.52
CA PRO A 50 21.55 -13.54 19.24
C PRO A 50 22.13 -14.38 18.10
N ARG A 51 21.31 -14.63 17.06
CA ARG A 51 21.74 -15.35 15.86
C ARG A 51 22.93 -14.65 15.19
N THR A 52 24.00 -15.40 14.96
CA THR A 52 25.25 -14.89 14.37
C THR A 52 25.24 -14.87 12.85
N ASP A 53 24.30 -15.58 12.23
CA ASP A 53 24.15 -15.70 10.78
C ASP A 53 23.37 -14.55 10.13
N ILE A 54 22.83 -13.62 10.94
CA ILE A 54 22.02 -12.50 10.47
C ILE A 54 22.42 -11.18 11.16
N ASP A 55 22.23 -10.07 10.44
CA ASP A 55 22.31 -8.73 11.03
C ASP A 55 20.97 -8.36 11.69
N ILE A 56 20.88 -8.62 13.00
CA ILE A 56 19.67 -8.39 13.80
C ILE A 56 19.21 -6.92 13.77
N PRO A 57 20.07 -5.91 13.97
CA PRO A 57 19.70 -4.50 13.78
C PRO A 57 19.03 -4.21 12.44
N THR A 58 19.60 -4.68 11.33
CA THR A 58 19.04 -4.49 9.99
C THR A 58 17.70 -5.19 9.83
N VAL A 59 17.57 -6.44 10.29
CA VAL A 59 16.30 -7.18 10.26
C VAL A 59 15.20 -6.45 11.04
N ARG A 60 15.52 -5.88 12.21
CA ARG A 60 14.55 -5.12 13.00
C ARG A 60 14.13 -3.82 12.31
N ALA A 61 15.09 -3.13 11.68
CA ALA A 61 14.79 -1.93 10.90
C ALA A 61 13.88 -2.25 9.72
N ASP A 62 14.17 -3.32 8.99
CA ASP A 62 13.36 -3.82 7.88
C ASP A 62 11.93 -4.18 8.29
N ARG A 63 11.77 -4.95 9.37
CA ARG A 63 10.43 -5.31 9.87
C ARG A 63 9.63 -4.09 10.30
N ARG A 64 10.29 -3.10 10.92
CA ARG A 64 9.65 -1.83 11.28
C ARG A 64 9.20 -1.08 10.03
N ARG A 65 10.11 -0.89 9.06
CA ARG A 65 9.83 -0.18 7.82
C ARG A 65 8.69 -0.85 7.04
N LEU A 66 8.68 -2.18 6.97
CA LEU A 66 7.59 -2.93 6.35
C LEU A 66 6.25 -2.70 7.06
N ALA A 67 6.23 -2.59 8.38
CA ALA A 67 5.00 -2.29 9.13
C ALA A 67 4.49 -0.86 8.85
N GLU A 68 5.39 0.12 8.76
CA GLU A 68 5.06 1.49 8.36
C GLU A 68 4.48 1.53 6.94
N LEU A 69 5.17 0.93 5.97
CA LEU A 69 4.72 0.87 4.57
C LEU A 69 3.36 0.19 4.41
N ARG A 70 3.06 -0.85 5.21
CA ARG A 70 1.73 -1.50 5.20
C ARG A 70 0.63 -0.56 5.69
N ASN A 71 0.92 0.28 6.68
CA ASN A 71 -0.05 1.27 7.15
C ASN A 71 -0.25 2.36 6.09
N ASP A 72 0.84 2.85 5.49
CA ASP A 72 0.79 3.87 4.44
C ASP A 72 0.03 3.35 3.21
N HIS A 73 0.32 2.12 2.77
CA HIS A 73 -0.40 1.45 1.68
C HIS A 73 -1.90 1.37 1.93
N LYS A 74 -2.30 1.00 3.16
CA LYS A 74 -3.71 0.96 3.55
C LYS A 74 -4.36 2.33 3.44
N ILE A 75 -3.72 3.38 3.96
CA ILE A 75 -4.22 4.76 3.92
C ILE A 75 -4.36 5.24 2.47
N ILE A 76 -3.35 5.02 1.63
CA ILE A 76 -3.36 5.38 0.21
C ILE A 76 -4.49 4.65 -0.51
N THR A 77 -4.65 3.35 -0.27
CA THR A 77 -5.69 2.53 -0.90
C THR A 77 -7.09 2.99 -0.52
N GLU A 78 -7.34 3.28 0.77
CA GLU A 78 -8.60 3.85 1.24
C GLU A 78 -8.90 5.21 0.59
N LYS A 79 -7.89 6.06 0.44
CA LYS A 79 -8.05 7.37 -0.20
C LYS A 79 -8.36 7.26 -1.69
N ILE A 80 -7.74 6.32 -2.40
CA ILE A 80 -8.06 6.01 -3.80
C ILE A 80 -9.52 5.58 -3.93
N ASP A 81 -10.00 4.67 -3.08
CA ASP A 81 -11.39 4.18 -3.10
C ASP A 81 -12.38 5.34 -2.90
N GLN A 82 -12.15 6.20 -1.90
CA GLN A 82 -12.97 7.39 -1.67
C GLN A 82 -13.01 8.33 -2.87
N ASN A 83 -11.85 8.62 -3.48
CA ASN A 83 -11.79 9.52 -4.63
C ASN A 83 -12.54 8.93 -5.85
N ILE A 84 -12.44 7.61 -6.06
CA ILE A 84 -13.19 6.91 -7.11
C ILE A 84 -14.70 7.03 -6.88
N GLN A 85 -15.18 6.78 -5.65
CA GLN A 85 -16.60 6.92 -5.30
C GLN A 85 -17.14 8.34 -5.57
N VAL A 86 -16.36 9.37 -5.24
CA VAL A 86 -16.72 10.78 -5.51
C VAL A 86 -16.76 11.07 -7.02
N LEU A 87 -15.79 10.57 -7.80
CA LEU A 87 -15.77 10.74 -9.26
C LEU A 87 -16.99 10.10 -9.93
N HIS A 88 -17.38 8.89 -9.49
CA HIS A 88 -18.55 8.19 -10.03
C HIS A 88 -19.88 8.87 -9.65
N SER A 89 -20.04 9.29 -8.39
CA SER A 89 -21.25 9.97 -7.93
C SER A 89 -21.45 11.33 -8.61
N ALA A 90 -20.39 12.12 -8.79
CA ALA A 90 -20.45 13.38 -9.52
C ALA A 90 -20.87 13.20 -11.00
N ARG A 91 -20.50 12.08 -11.61
CA ARG A 91 -20.92 11.76 -12.98
C ARG A 91 -22.41 11.41 -13.06
N LEU A 92 -22.94 10.65 -12.11
CA LEU A 92 -24.37 10.33 -12.05
C LEU A 92 -25.24 11.57 -11.81
N ALA A 93 -24.77 12.53 -11.01
CA ALA A 93 -25.48 13.78 -10.77
C ALA A 93 -25.51 14.72 -12.00
N SER A 94 -24.58 14.56 -12.94
CA SER A 94 -24.45 15.44 -14.12
C SER A 94 -25.06 14.88 -15.40
N THR A 95 -25.48 13.61 -15.44
CA THR A 95 -26.27 13.07 -16.54
C THR A 95 -27.74 13.49 -16.39
N PRO A 96 -28.29 14.37 -17.24
CA PRO A 96 -29.72 14.63 -17.23
C PRO A 96 -30.45 13.34 -17.59
N SER A 97 -31.32 12.87 -16.70
CA SER A 97 -32.26 11.79 -16.96
C SER A 97 -33.07 12.15 -18.20
N VAL A 98 -32.74 11.53 -19.34
CA VAL A 98 -33.55 11.59 -20.56
C VAL A 98 -34.85 10.88 -20.20
N LYS A 99 -35.87 11.67 -19.83
CA LYS A 99 -37.25 11.20 -19.74
C LYS A 99 -37.68 10.80 -21.14
N ASP A 100 -37.61 9.50 -21.41
CA ASP A 100 -38.26 8.89 -22.55
C ASP A 100 -39.78 9.11 -22.39
N SER A 101 -40.29 10.11 -23.10
CA SER A 101 -41.72 10.37 -23.21
C SER A 101 -42.18 9.74 -24.53
N GLY A 102 -42.37 8.42 -24.46
CA GLY A 102 -43.01 7.66 -25.54
C GLY A 102 -44.51 7.93 -25.53
N THR A 103 -44.96 8.63 -26.58
CA THR A 103 -46.35 8.70 -27.09
C THR A 103 -46.80 7.37 -27.67
#